data_AF-D3B024-F1
#
_entry.id   AF-D3B024-F1
#
_cell.length_a   1.000
_cell.length_b   1.000
_cell.length_c   1.000
_cell.angle_alpha   90.00
_cell.angle_beta   90.00
_cell.angle_gamma   90.00
#
_symmetry.space_group_name_H-M   'P 1'
#
loop_
_entity.id
_entity.type
_entity.pdbx_description
1 polymer ?
#
loop_
_entity_poly.entity_id
_entity_poly.type
_entity_poly.pdbx_seq_one_letter_code
_entity_poly.pdbx_strand_id
1 'polypeptide(L)' 'MSVTDRCIGLSLLLFSITVFVYYTAWVILSPFIDSDHWIHQYFLPREYGIIIPLMLVVVGLTVIGTFLGLVMVKSKKK' A
#
# COMPACT_ATOMS: atom_id res chain seq x y z
N MET A 1 5.88 11.97 25.87
CA MET A 1 5.28 12.16 24.54
C MET A 1 4.59 13.50 24.52
N SER A 2 5.02 14.38 23.63
CA SER A 2 4.39 15.68 23.44
C SER A 2 2.95 15.50 22.95
N VAL A 3 2.07 16.46 23.23
CA VAL A 3 0.70 16.47 22.68
C VAL A 3 0.74 16.43 21.15
N THR A 4 1.74 17.07 20.54
CA THR A 4 1.99 17.04 19.10
C THR A 4 2.24 15.62 18.58
N ASP A 5 3.06 14.82 19.27
CA ASP A 5 3.35 13.43 18.86
C ASP A 5 2.07 12.59 18.87
N ARG A 6 1.20 12.81 19.86
CA ARG A 6 -0.09 12.11 19.98
C ARG A 6 -1.05 12.51 18.85
N CYS A 7 -1.12 13.79 18.50
CA CYS A 7 -1.96 14.27 17.40
C CYS A 7 -1.49 13.70 16.05
N ILE A 8 -0.19 13.67 15.78
CA ILE A 8 0.37 13.07 14.56
C ILE A 8 0.05 11.57 14.51
N GLY A 9 0.27 10.86 15.62
CA GLY A 9 -0.05 9.44 15.72
C GLY A 9 -1.52 9.13 15.44
N LEU A 10 -2.44 9.91 16.05
CA LEU A 10 -3.88 9.79 15.79
C LEU A 10 -4.24 10.07 14.33
N SER A 11 -3.62 11.09 13.73
CA SER A 11 -3.88 11.47 12.34
C SER A 11 -3.47 10.37 11.39
N LEU A 12 -2.25 9.82 11.57
CA LEU A 12 -1.75 8.69 10.80
C LEU A 12 -2.60 7.43 10.99
N LEU A 13 -3.06 7.17 12.23
CA LEU A 13 -3.91 6.02 12.53
C LEU A 13 -5.27 6.12 11.83
N LEU A 14 -5.95 7.26 11.94
CA LEU A 14 -7.23 7.49 11.26
C LEU A 14 -7.09 7.39 9.75
N PHE A 15 -6.05 8.01 9.19
CA PHE A 15 -5.76 7.91 7.77
C PHE A 15 -5.53 6.46 7.32
N SER A 16 -4.73 5.71 8.07
CA SER A 16 -4.48 4.29 7.81
C SER A 16 -5.75 3.45 7.84
N ILE A 17 -6.61 3.66 8.84
CA ILE A 17 -7.90 2.96 8.95
C ILE A 17 -8.79 3.27 7.74
N THR A 18 -8.90 4.55 7.35
CA THR A 18 -9.71 4.95 6.20
C THR A 18 -9.23 4.27 4.91
N VAL A 19 -7.92 4.31 4.64
CA VAL A 19 -7.33 3.67 3.46
C VAL A 19 -7.53 2.16 3.50
N PHE A 20 -7.31 1.53 4.65
CA PHE A 20 -7.47 0.08 4.82
C PHE A 20 -8.91 -0.37 4.58
N VAL A 21 -9.90 0.33 5.15
CA VAL A 21 -11.31 0.00 4.97
C VAL A 21 -11.72 0.20 3.51
N TYR A 22 -11.32 1.30 2.87
CA TYR A 22 -11.60 1.56 1.46
C TYR A 22 -11.04 0.44 0.57
N TYR A 23 -9.76 0.10 0.76
CA TYR A 23 -9.09 -0.92 -0.04
C TYR A 23 -9.68 -2.32 0.18
N THR A 24 -9.98 -2.67 1.43
CA THR A 24 -10.58 -3.97 1.77
C THR A 24 -11.99 -4.09 1.18
N ALA A 25 -12.82 -3.05 1.33
CA ALA A 25 -14.14 -3.00 0.73
C ALA A 25 -14.04 -3.11 -0.80
N TRP A 26 -13.11 -2.39 -1.43
CA TRP A 26 -12.88 -2.46 -2.86
C TRP A 26 -12.56 -3.89 -3.33
N VAL A 27 -11.57 -4.55 -2.72
CA VAL A 27 -11.14 -5.89 -3.15
C VAL A 27 -12.21 -6.96 -2.87
N ILE A 28 -12.86 -6.90 -1.71
CA ILE A 28 -13.82 -7.93 -1.29
C ILE A 28 -15.16 -7.73 -1.99
N LEU A 29 -15.69 -6.52 -2.08
CA LEU A 29 -17.03 -6.29 -2.62
C LEU A 29 -17.05 -6.34 -4.15
N SER A 30 -15.98 -5.88 -4.81
CA SER A 30 -15.92 -5.85 -6.28
C SER A 30 -16.34 -7.17 -6.96
N PRO A 31 -15.91 -8.39 -6.54
CA PRO A 31 -16.33 -9.64 -7.20
C PRO A 31 -17.79 -10.03 -7.03
N PHE A 32 -18.50 -9.45 -6.04
CA PHE A 32 -19.90 -9.79 -5.77
C PHE A 32 -20.90 -8.83 -6.43
N ILE A 33 -20.41 -7.80 -7.12
CA ILE A 33 -21.25 -6.75 -7.71
C ILE A 33 -21.15 -6.80 -9.24
N ASP A 34 -22.31 -6.69 -9.89
CA ASP A 34 -22.41 -6.67 -11.35
C ASP A 34 -21.68 -5.47 -11.95
N SER A 35 -21.05 -5.70 -13.11
CA SER A 35 -20.16 -4.73 -13.75
C SER A 35 -20.85 -3.43 -14.17
N ASP A 36 -22.18 -3.44 -14.32
CA ASP A 36 -22.99 -2.28 -14.73
C ASP A 36 -23.54 -1.49 -13.53
N HIS A 37 -23.16 -1.87 -12.32
CA HIS A 37 -23.63 -1.21 -11.10
C HIS A 37 -22.87 0.10 -10.86
N TRP A 38 -23.61 1.17 -10.55
CA TRP A 38 -23.09 2.52 -10.26
C TRP A 38 -21.99 2.57 -9.19
N ILE A 39 -21.90 1.55 -8.33
CA ILE A 39 -20.90 1.50 -7.26
C ILE A 39 -19.47 1.39 -7.80
N HIS A 40 -19.31 0.88 -9.03
CA HIS A 40 -18.02 0.83 -9.72
C HIS A 40 -17.44 2.21 -10.01
N GLN A 41 -18.22 3.29 -9.92
CA GLN A 41 -17.70 4.67 -10.02
C GLN A 41 -16.88 5.09 -8.80
N TYR A 42 -17.09 4.46 -7.63
CA TYR A 42 -16.33 4.73 -6.41
C TYR A 42 -15.05 3.89 -6.29
N PHE A 43 -14.91 2.88 -7.16
CA PHE A 43 -13.82 1.92 -7.17
C PHE A 43 -12.98 2.11 -8.43
N LEU A 44 -11.66 1.97 -8.30
CA LEU A 44 -10.83 1.87 -9.49
C LEU A 44 -11.14 0.57 -10.25
N PRO A 45 -10.75 0.47 -11.54
CA PRO A 45 -10.87 -0.76 -12.29
C PRO A 45 -10.24 -1.93 -11.53
N ARG A 46 -10.90 -3.09 -11.55
CA ARG A 46 -10.57 -4.26 -10.72
C ARG A 46 -9.10 -4.68 -10.80
N GLU A 47 -8.48 -4.53 -11.96
CA GLU A 47 -7.07 -4.89 -12.18
C GLU A 47 -6.13 -4.16 -11.22
N TYR A 48 -6.42 -2.91 -10.87
CA TYR A 48 -5.61 -2.14 -9.93
C TYR A 48 -5.62 -2.73 -8.51
N GLY A 49 -6.67 -3.46 -8.13
CA GLY A 49 -6.71 -4.17 -6.84
C GLY A 49 -5.64 -5.26 -6.71
N ILE A 50 -5.11 -5.78 -7.83
CA ILE A 50 -4.01 -6.76 -7.84
C ILE A 50 -2.68 -6.07 -8.12
N ILE A 51 -2.67 -5.10 -9.04
CA ILE A 51 -1.46 -4.40 -9.47
C ILE A 51 -0.83 -3.61 -8.31
N ILE A 52 -1.64 -2.96 -7.45
CA ILE A 52 -1.11 -2.12 -6.36
C ILE A 52 -0.25 -2.95 -5.36
N PRO A 53 -0.74 -4.06 -4.77
CA PRO A 53 0.09 -4.92 -3.92
C PRO A 53 1.31 -5.48 -4.64
N LEU A 54 1.14 -5.91 -5.90
CA LEU A 54 2.24 -6.48 -6.68
C LEU A 54 3.36 -5.46 -6.87
N MET A 55 3.02 -4.23 -7.24
CA MET A 55 3.98 -3.13 -7.41
C MET A 55 4.69 -2.79 -6.10
N LEU A 56 3.97 -2.76 -4.97
CA LEU A 56 4.57 -2.54 -3.65
C LEU A 56 5.62 -3.62 -3.32
N VAL A 57 5.33 -4.89 -3.59
CA VAL A 57 6.27 -6.00 -3.38
C VAL A 57 7.50 -5.85 -4.29
N VAL A 58 7.29 -5.61 -5.58
CA VAL A 58 8.39 -5.46 -6.55
C VAL A 58 9.30 -4.30 -6.17
N VAL A 59 8.74 -3.15 -5.83
CA VAL A 59 9.50 -1.97 -5.39
C VAL A 59 10.25 -2.28 -4.08
N GLY A 60 9.59 -2.90 -3.10
CA GLY A 60 10.22 -3.28 -1.84
C GLY A 60 11.40 -4.23 -2.04
N LEU A 61 11.23 -5.28 -2.85
CA LEU A 61 12.31 -6.22 -3.17
C LEU A 61 13.46 -5.54 -3.91
N THR A 62 13.15 -4.64 -4.85
CA THR A 62 14.16 -3.90 -5.60
C THR A 62 14.99 -3.00 -4.67
N VAL A 63 14.33 -2.31 -3.74
CA VAL A 63 15.00 -1.47 -2.74
C VAL A 63 15.90 -2.30 -1.83
N ILE A 64 15.39 -3.41 -1.29
CA ILE A 64 16.16 -4.31 -0.42
C ILE A 64 17.36 -4.89 -1.18
N GLY A 65 17.15 -5.42 -2.39
CA GLY A 65 18.20 -5.99 -3.22
C GLY A 65 19.28 -4.98 -3.58
N THR A 66 18.89 -3.76 -3.94
CA THR A 66 19.83 -2.67 -4.23
C THR A 66 20.65 -2.31 -3.00
N PHE A 67 20.00 -2.15 -1.84
CA PHE A 67 20.68 -1.84 -0.59
C PHE A 67 21.71 -2.92 -0.22
N LEU A 68 21.30 -4.19 -0.26
CA LEU A 68 22.20 -5.32 0.02
C LEU A 68 23.37 -5.37 -0.98
N GLY A 69 23.10 -5.17 -2.27
CA GLY A 69 24.15 -5.11 -3.29
C GLY A 69 25.18 -4.02 -3.02
N LEU A 70 24.74 -2.81 -2.64
CA LEU A 70 25.62 -1.71 -2.28
C LEU A 70 26.49 -2.03 -1.05
N VAL A 71 25.91 -2.67 -0.04
CA VAL A 71 26.65 -3.10 1.17
C VAL A 71 27.69 -4.15 0.81
N MET A 72 27.36 -5.14 -0.01
CA MET A 72 28.30 -6.19 -0.44
C MET A 72 29.49 -5.61 -1.24
N VAL A 73 29.23 -4.68 -2.16
CA VAL A 73 30.27 -4.00 -2.94
C VAL A 73 31.20 -3.19 -2.02
N LYS A 74 30.63 -2.44 -1.07
CA LYS A 74 31.41 -1.64 -0.12
C LYS A 74 32.22 -2.52 0.83
N SER A 75 31.68 -3.65 1.27
CA SER A 75 32.38 -4.58 2.16
C SER A 75 33.57 -5.28 1.49
N LYS A 76 33.53 -5.51 0.18
CA LYS A 76 34.66 -6.08 -0.58
C LYS A 76 35.81 -5.08 -0.83
N LYS A 77 35.57 -3.78 -0.68
CA LYS A 77 36.59 -2.72 -0.83
C LYS A 77 37.31 -2.38 0.49
N LYS A 78 37.02 -3.10 1.58
CA LYS A 78 37.75 -3.06 2.84
C LYS A 78 38.64 -4.29 2.94
#